data_AF-A0A7G2FJW8-F1
#
_entry.id   AF-A0A7G2FJW8-F1
#
_cell.length_a   1.000
_cell.length_b   1.000
_cell.length_c   1.000
_cell.angle_alpha   90.00
_cell.angle_beta   90.00
_cell.angle_gamma   90.00
#
_symmetry.space_group_name_H-M   'P 1'
#
loop_
_entity.id
_entity.type
_entity.pdbx_description
1 polymer ?
#
loop_
_entity_poly.entity_id
_entity_poly.type
_entity_poly.pdbx_seq_one_letter_code
_entity_poly.pdbx_strand_id
1 'polypeptide(L)'
;MMARYHRRSMILCLVLLSLSISPSQGFLGTEEKIKSAVFYSPKLVMNPGSVANPYLFDIDFPRGHIGLKAFDAEVVDEAGKPVPLHETYLHHWIVEPYYVRKGSKLPQREMFRNHGFSREDPESNLDSKSDIILVKNGGLCRSLTLRHFFGLGSETRETSTYVPDPYAIEIGNPEETPDGYEFKWLLNIHAIDTRGVEDKKGCIECLCDLYNVTIDEYGRAIRPGYKGGLYCCYDKTQCRVKSGFDNGEKTRTLFLKYTVRWVDWDSSVLPAKVYIFDVTDSWERSKGDSQEHICHVEYEVKPCKTNGDGCIDVKKKSLVMPFDGYIVYGVAHQHAGGIGGALYRENGEGICASMPKYGNGDEPGNEAGYIVGMSSCYPADPVKVSYGETLTLESNYSNAVGHTGVMGLFYILVAQQLPEPDSSLPNKQHFEAPARSLSFLAIFAVTVVVAVVVLIAAVIYRRQKREDGYQSLST
;
A
#
# COMPACT_ATOMS: atom_id res chain seq x y z
N MET A 1 -15.16 -43.40 28.93
CA MET A 1 -16.16 -42.62 28.17
C MET A 1 -15.56 -41.44 27.39
N MET A 2 -14.35 -40.94 27.72
CA MET A 2 -13.70 -39.80 27.04
C MET A 2 -13.06 -40.10 25.67
N ALA A 3 -12.65 -41.34 25.36
CA ALA A 3 -11.96 -41.64 24.09
C ALA A 3 -12.88 -41.72 22.84
N ARG A 4 -14.20 -41.84 23.02
CA ARG A 4 -15.16 -41.92 21.89
C ARG A 4 -15.64 -40.54 21.39
N TYR A 5 -15.49 -39.48 22.19
CA TYR A 5 -15.89 -38.12 21.81
C TYR A 5 -14.83 -37.43 20.93
N HIS A 6 -13.53 -37.66 21.19
CA HIS A 6 -12.46 -37.07 20.38
C HIS A 6 -12.42 -37.54 18.92
N ARG A 7 -12.78 -38.81 18.66
CA ARG A 7 -12.72 -39.36 17.30
C ARG A 7 -13.87 -38.86 16.40
N ARG A 8 -15.05 -38.59 16.96
CA ARG A 8 -16.17 -37.97 16.23
C ARG A 8 -15.94 -36.47 16.01
N SER A 9 -15.30 -35.78 16.95
CA SER A 9 -14.94 -34.37 16.83
C SER A 9 -13.87 -34.11 15.75
N MET A 10 -12.85 -34.97 15.64
CA MET A 10 -11.84 -34.84 14.56
C MET A 10 -12.41 -35.04 13.16
N ILE A 11 -13.34 -35.98 12.97
CA ILE A 11 -13.94 -36.26 11.65
C ILE A 11 -14.83 -35.09 11.21
N LEU A 12 -15.57 -34.48 12.15
CA LEU A 12 -16.39 -33.30 11.86
C LEU A 12 -15.54 -32.07 11.54
N CYS A 13 -14.42 -31.86 12.23
CA CYS A 13 -13.46 -30.80 11.91
C CYS A 13 -12.84 -30.98 10.51
N LEU A 14 -12.45 -32.20 10.13
CA LEU A 14 -11.87 -32.47 8.80
C LEU A 14 -12.89 -32.24 7.66
N VAL A 15 -14.16 -32.55 7.85
CA VAL A 15 -15.22 -32.30 6.87
C VAL A 15 -15.53 -30.80 6.75
N LEU A 16 -15.53 -30.06 7.86
CA LEU A 16 -15.68 -28.59 7.85
C LEU A 16 -14.47 -27.86 7.25
N LEU A 17 -13.26 -28.40 7.44
CA LEU A 17 -12.03 -27.94 6.77
C LEU A 17 -12.05 -28.20 5.26
N SER A 18 -12.67 -29.30 4.80
CA SER A 18 -12.83 -29.56 3.36
C SER A 18 -13.92 -28.71 2.67
N LEU A 19 -14.88 -28.19 3.44
CA LEU A 19 -15.95 -27.30 2.94
C LEU A 19 -15.59 -25.81 3.00
N SER A 20 -14.44 -25.46 3.58
CA SER A 20 -13.91 -24.09 3.62
C SER A 20 -12.80 -23.84 2.58
N ILE A 21 -12.49 -24.83 1.75
CA ILE A 21 -11.70 -24.63 0.54
C ILE A 21 -12.66 -24.21 -0.56
N SER A 22 -13.04 -22.94 -0.57
CA SER A 22 -13.50 -22.31 -1.80
C SER A 22 -12.35 -22.45 -2.81
N PRO A 23 -12.55 -23.05 -3.99
CA PRO A 23 -11.59 -22.90 -5.05
C PRO A 23 -11.70 -21.45 -5.48
N SER A 24 -10.83 -20.59 -4.97
CA SER A 24 -10.44 -19.43 -5.74
C SER A 24 -9.78 -20.02 -6.98
N GLN A 25 -10.54 -20.18 -8.07
CA GLN A 25 -9.98 -20.20 -9.41
C GLN A 25 -9.49 -18.78 -9.68
N GLY A 26 -8.49 -18.35 -8.90
CA GLY A 26 -7.66 -17.21 -9.20
C GLY A 26 -6.85 -17.57 -10.43
N PHE A 27 -6.61 -16.57 -11.26
CA PHE A 27 -5.78 -16.64 -12.44
C PHE A 27 -4.34 -17.02 -12.03
N LEU A 28 -4.09 -18.31 -11.78
CA LEU A 28 -2.84 -18.88 -11.26
C LEU A 28 -1.63 -18.70 -12.21
N GLY A 29 -1.83 -18.14 -13.40
CA GLY A 29 -0.83 -18.09 -14.46
C GLY A 29 0.30 -17.07 -14.25
N THR A 30 0.10 -16.03 -13.43
CA THR A 30 1.07 -14.95 -13.24
C THR A 30 1.88 -15.09 -11.95
N GLU A 31 1.33 -15.68 -10.88
CA GLU A 31 2.06 -15.86 -9.60
C GLU A 31 3.37 -16.65 -9.79
N GLU A 32 3.35 -17.71 -10.62
CA GLU A 32 4.55 -18.51 -10.91
C GLU A 32 5.61 -17.77 -11.73
N LYS A 33 5.25 -16.63 -12.35
CA LYS A 33 6.14 -15.81 -13.19
C LYS A 33 6.71 -14.58 -12.46
N ILE A 34 6.30 -14.33 -11.21
CA ILE A 34 6.72 -13.12 -10.48
C ILE A 34 8.22 -13.19 -10.15
N LYS A 35 8.95 -12.22 -10.70
CA LYS A 35 10.34 -11.92 -10.38
C LYS A 35 10.41 -10.96 -9.19
N SER A 36 11.53 -11.00 -8.47
CA SER A 36 11.77 -10.13 -7.30
C SER A 36 13.24 -9.74 -7.21
N ALA A 37 13.51 -8.50 -6.81
CA ALA A 37 14.86 -8.01 -6.53
C ALA A 37 14.84 -6.95 -5.43
N VAL A 38 15.97 -6.85 -4.72
CA VAL A 38 16.20 -5.89 -3.64
C VAL A 38 17.27 -4.90 -4.08
N PHE A 39 17.01 -3.62 -3.82
CA PHE A 39 17.88 -2.51 -4.16
C PHE A 39 18.05 -1.57 -2.96
N TYR A 40 19.01 -0.66 -3.07
CA TYR A 40 19.32 0.33 -2.04
C TYR A 40 19.47 1.71 -2.67
N SER A 41 19.02 2.75 -1.97
CA SER A 41 19.35 4.13 -2.32
C SER A 41 20.85 4.40 -2.11
N PRO A 42 21.38 5.54 -2.60
CA PRO A 42 22.61 6.10 -2.04
C PRO A 42 22.50 6.38 -0.54
N LYS A 43 23.66 6.59 0.10
CA LYS A 43 23.78 6.86 1.53
C LYS A 43 22.99 8.10 1.95
N LEU A 44 22.19 7.95 3.00
CA LEU A 44 21.57 9.03 3.76
C LEU A 44 22.41 9.26 5.01
N VAL A 45 23.25 10.30 5.01
CA VAL A 45 24.07 10.66 6.17
C VAL A 45 23.26 11.59 7.06
N MET A 46 22.89 11.12 8.25
CA MET A 46 21.94 11.81 9.12
C MET A 46 22.53 12.10 10.50
N ASN A 47 22.20 13.28 11.02
CA ASN A 47 22.50 13.72 12.38
C ASN A 47 21.20 13.81 13.19
N PRO A 48 21.26 13.81 14.53
CA PRO A 48 20.09 14.09 15.36
C PRO A 48 19.29 15.31 14.87
N GLY A 49 17.99 15.15 14.65
CA GLY A 49 17.09 16.19 14.15
C GLY A 49 17.13 16.46 12.65
N SER A 50 18.13 15.96 11.90
CA SER A 50 18.29 16.33 10.49
C SER A 50 17.22 15.72 9.60
N VAL A 51 16.83 16.46 8.56
CA VAL A 51 15.97 15.99 7.48
C VAL A 51 16.82 15.62 6.26
N ALA A 52 16.58 14.43 5.73
CA ALA A 52 17.01 14.03 4.40
C ALA A 52 15.79 14.03 3.49
N ASN A 53 15.79 14.90 2.46
CA ASN A 53 14.76 14.95 1.43
C ASN A 53 15.34 14.86 0.00
N PRO A 54 16.24 13.91 -0.34
CA PRO A 54 16.86 13.86 -1.65
C PRO A 54 15.88 13.46 -2.76
N TYR A 55 16.13 13.98 -3.95
CA TYR A 55 15.57 13.50 -5.21
C TYR A 55 16.67 12.78 -5.99
N LEU A 56 16.49 11.48 -6.18
CA LEU A 56 17.45 10.54 -6.74
C LEU A 56 17.00 10.12 -8.14
N PHE A 57 17.82 10.42 -9.13
CA PHE A 57 17.53 10.14 -10.53
C PHE A 57 18.19 8.86 -10.99
N ASP A 58 17.49 8.15 -11.88
CA ASP A 58 18.00 6.94 -12.53
C ASP A 58 18.38 5.87 -11.51
N ILE A 59 17.51 5.65 -10.52
CA ILE A 59 17.73 4.63 -9.52
C ILE A 59 17.79 3.23 -10.14
N ASP A 60 18.45 2.32 -9.43
CA ASP A 60 18.44 0.91 -9.79
C ASP A 60 17.01 0.37 -9.70
N PHE A 61 16.52 -0.13 -10.81
CA PHE A 61 15.14 -0.59 -10.91
C PHE A 61 15.04 -1.58 -12.09
N PRO A 62 14.13 -2.57 -12.04
CA PRO A 62 13.88 -3.46 -13.17
C PRO A 62 13.63 -2.69 -14.47
N ARG A 63 14.29 -3.11 -15.56
CA ARG A 63 14.25 -2.45 -16.88
C ARG A 63 13.56 -3.35 -17.91
N GLY A 64 13.10 -2.74 -18.99
CA GLY A 64 12.34 -3.40 -20.06
C GLY A 64 10.84 -3.12 -19.96
N HIS A 65 10.07 -3.81 -20.78
CA HIS A 65 8.61 -3.77 -20.76
C HIS A 65 8.11 -4.79 -19.73
N ILE A 66 7.65 -4.30 -18.59
CA ILE A 66 7.32 -5.12 -17.41
C ILE A 66 5.99 -4.69 -16.80
N GLY A 67 5.38 -5.60 -16.06
CA GLY A 67 4.24 -5.32 -15.19
C GLY A 67 4.66 -5.32 -13.73
N LEU A 68 4.54 -4.19 -13.03
CA LEU A 68 4.82 -4.12 -11.60
C LEU A 68 3.71 -4.78 -10.78
N LYS A 69 4.13 -5.58 -9.80
CA LYS A 69 3.27 -6.39 -8.94
C LYS A 69 3.33 -5.99 -7.47
N ALA A 70 4.47 -5.47 -6.98
CA ALA A 70 4.58 -4.91 -5.64
C ALA A 70 5.82 -4.02 -5.55
N PHE A 71 5.78 -3.05 -4.63
CA PHE A 71 6.93 -2.19 -4.31
C PHE A 71 6.88 -1.86 -2.82
N ASP A 72 7.79 -2.48 -2.07
CA ASP A 72 7.92 -2.28 -0.63
C ASP A 72 9.24 -1.57 -0.32
N ALA A 73 9.24 -0.59 0.58
CA ALA A 73 10.44 0.15 0.96
C ALA A 73 10.53 0.39 2.47
N GLU A 74 11.76 0.45 2.97
CA GLU A 74 12.06 0.65 4.38
C GLU A 74 13.43 1.30 4.58
N VAL A 75 13.54 2.12 5.63
CA VAL A 75 14.84 2.68 6.06
C VAL A 75 15.62 1.64 6.88
N VAL A 76 16.85 1.38 6.46
CA VAL A 76 17.77 0.42 7.09
C VAL A 76 19.13 1.03 7.41
N ASP A 77 19.81 0.44 8.39
CA ASP A 77 21.20 0.77 8.75
C ASP A 77 22.23 0.16 7.79
N GLU A 78 23.53 0.39 8.07
CA GLU A 78 24.64 -0.17 7.26
C GLU A 78 24.72 -1.71 7.28
N ALA A 79 24.11 -2.36 8.28
CA ALA A 79 23.99 -3.82 8.34
C ALA A 79 22.73 -4.33 7.63
N GLY A 80 21.94 -3.44 7.01
CA GLY A 80 20.68 -3.76 6.33
C GLY A 80 19.53 -4.05 7.29
N LYS A 81 19.63 -3.66 8.57
CA LYS A 81 18.58 -3.86 9.57
C LYS A 81 17.59 -2.69 9.57
N PRO A 82 16.28 -2.97 9.64
CA PRO A 82 15.23 -2.00 9.90
C PRO A 82 15.54 -1.00 11.03
N VAL A 83 15.28 0.28 10.80
CA VAL A 83 15.41 1.34 11.81
C VAL A 83 14.04 1.71 12.38
N PRO A 84 13.86 1.80 13.71
CA PRO A 84 12.58 2.20 14.29
C PRO A 84 12.14 3.61 13.89
N LEU A 85 10.82 3.83 13.70
CA LEU A 85 10.22 5.12 13.33
C LEU A 85 10.45 6.20 14.38
N HIS A 86 10.57 5.80 15.65
CA HIS A 86 10.88 6.70 16.74
C HIS A 86 12.36 7.13 16.79
N GLU A 87 13.20 6.60 15.91
CA GLU A 87 14.57 7.06 15.67
C GLU A 87 14.74 7.74 14.31
N THR A 88 14.28 7.11 13.22
CA THR A 88 14.16 7.75 11.90
C THR A 88 12.75 7.57 11.41
N TYR A 89 12.01 8.67 11.35
CA TYR A 89 10.68 8.64 10.76
C TYR A 89 10.81 8.74 9.24
N LEU A 90 10.42 7.68 8.54
CA LEU A 90 10.22 7.72 7.09
C LEU A 90 8.90 8.44 6.84
N HIS A 91 8.96 9.75 6.59
CA HIS A 91 7.78 10.56 6.38
C HIS A 91 7.09 10.18 5.07
N HIS A 92 7.85 10.04 4.00
CA HIS A 92 7.39 9.39 2.78
C HIS A 92 8.58 8.96 1.92
N TRP A 93 8.31 8.06 1.01
CA TRP A 93 9.14 7.80 -0.16
C TRP A 93 8.21 7.79 -1.35
N ILE A 94 8.60 8.37 -2.47
CA ILE A 94 7.77 8.38 -3.69
C ILE A 94 8.60 8.02 -4.90
N VAL A 95 7.99 7.26 -5.80
CA VAL A 95 8.62 6.80 -7.03
C VAL A 95 7.79 7.24 -8.22
N GLU A 96 8.44 8.00 -9.09
CA GLU A 96 7.86 8.63 -10.26
C GLU A 96 8.69 8.27 -11.50
N PRO A 97 8.07 7.83 -12.60
CA PRO A 97 8.81 7.62 -13.83
C PRO A 97 8.90 8.90 -14.64
N TYR A 98 9.94 8.98 -15.44
CA TYR A 98 10.15 10.07 -16.36
C TYR A 98 10.89 9.57 -17.60
N TYR A 99 10.68 10.28 -18.70
CA TYR A 99 11.49 10.14 -19.90
C TYR A 99 12.58 11.20 -19.90
N VAL A 100 13.81 10.83 -20.26
CA VAL A 100 14.91 11.77 -20.48
C VAL A 100 15.47 11.62 -21.89
N ARG A 101 15.88 12.73 -22.50
CA ARG A 101 16.54 12.70 -23.81
C ARG A 101 17.83 11.89 -23.73
N LYS A 102 18.02 10.98 -24.68
CA LYS A 102 19.22 10.14 -24.76
C LYS A 102 20.48 11.01 -24.86
N GLY A 103 21.46 10.75 -23.99
CA GLY A 103 22.72 11.48 -23.95
C GLY A 103 22.72 12.78 -23.14
N SER A 104 21.59 13.20 -22.57
CA SER A 104 21.53 14.37 -21.71
C SER A 104 22.24 14.10 -20.38
N LYS A 105 23.11 15.04 -19.98
CA LYS A 105 23.74 15.09 -18.65
C LYS A 105 22.96 16.08 -17.81
N LEU A 106 21.90 15.62 -17.15
CA LEU A 106 21.04 16.50 -16.36
C LEU A 106 21.76 17.07 -15.13
N PRO A 107 21.86 18.39 -14.97
CA PRO A 107 22.29 19.00 -13.72
C PRO A 107 21.13 18.93 -12.71
N GLN A 108 21.40 18.39 -11.51
CA GLN A 108 20.43 18.24 -10.42
C GLN A 108 19.62 19.53 -10.12
N ARG A 109 20.25 20.71 -10.34
CA ARG A 109 19.71 22.04 -10.02
C ARG A 109 18.64 22.55 -11.00
N GLU A 110 18.66 22.14 -12.27
CA GLU A 110 17.63 22.53 -13.25
C GLU A 110 16.31 21.78 -13.02
N MET A 111 16.37 20.59 -12.40
CA MET A 111 15.19 19.77 -12.13
C MET A 111 14.35 20.25 -10.95
N PHE A 112 14.95 20.77 -9.89
CA PHE A 112 14.19 21.32 -8.75
C PHE A 112 13.30 22.51 -9.14
N ARG A 113 13.71 23.29 -10.15
CA ARG A 113 12.85 24.33 -10.75
C ARG A 113 11.62 23.73 -11.47
N ASN A 114 11.76 22.55 -12.05
CA ASN A 114 10.71 21.86 -12.80
C ASN A 114 9.86 20.90 -11.93
N HIS A 115 10.24 20.64 -10.68
CA HIS A 115 9.48 19.82 -9.73
C HIS A 115 8.32 20.56 -9.03
N GLY A 116 7.97 21.75 -9.52
CA GLY A 116 6.55 22.12 -9.58
C GLY A 116 5.89 22.63 -8.30
N PHE A 117 6.65 23.03 -7.30
CA PHE A 117 6.10 23.75 -6.14
C PHE A 117 6.36 25.27 -6.19
N SER A 118 7.15 25.79 -7.13
CA SER A 118 7.16 27.22 -7.45
C SER A 118 5.85 27.62 -8.13
N ARG A 119 4.88 28.09 -7.35
CA ARG A 119 3.84 28.99 -7.86
C ARG A 119 4.55 30.28 -8.28
N GLU A 120 4.39 30.66 -9.54
CA GLU A 120 4.93 31.85 -10.22
C GLU A 120 6.22 31.61 -11.00
N ASP A 121 6.07 31.04 -12.19
CA ASP A 121 6.67 31.68 -13.36
C ASP A 121 5.67 31.69 -14.54
N PRO A 122 4.89 32.78 -14.72
CA PRO A 122 3.93 32.92 -15.82
C PRO A 122 4.61 33.06 -17.19
N GLU A 123 5.94 33.17 -17.26
CA GLU A 123 6.69 33.37 -18.50
C GLU A 123 7.40 32.11 -19.02
N SER A 124 7.27 30.96 -18.34
CA SER A 124 7.72 29.69 -18.93
C SER A 124 6.73 29.21 -20.00
N ASN A 125 6.83 29.82 -21.17
CA ASN A 125 6.32 29.25 -22.42
C ASN A 125 6.91 27.83 -22.55
N LEU A 126 6.08 26.83 -22.24
CA LEU A 126 6.35 25.40 -22.22
C LEU A 126 6.60 24.78 -23.61
N ASP A 127 7.07 25.58 -24.58
CA ASP A 127 7.39 25.16 -25.95
C ASP A 127 8.91 25.02 -26.20
N SER A 128 9.73 25.09 -25.14
CA SER A 128 11.18 24.92 -25.22
C SER A 128 11.62 23.56 -24.67
N LYS A 129 11.65 22.52 -25.53
CA LYS A 129 12.40 21.24 -25.42
C LYS A 129 13.01 20.95 -24.04
N SER A 130 12.20 20.57 -23.06
CA SER A 130 12.76 20.00 -21.84
C SER A 130 13.43 18.66 -22.17
N ASP A 131 14.63 18.45 -21.66
CA ASP A 131 15.30 17.15 -21.74
C ASP A 131 14.59 16.08 -20.91
N ILE A 132 13.54 16.44 -20.17
CA ILE A 132 12.78 15.58 -19.25
C ILE A 132 11.29 15.73 -19.52
N ILE A 133 10.60 14.60 -19.55
CA ILE A 133 9.14 14.51 -19.59
C ILE A 133 8.73 13.67 -18.40
N LEU A 134 8.04 14.27 -17.44
CA LEU A 134 7.55 13.58 -16.27
C LEU A 134 6.27 12.81 -16.60
N VAL A 135 6.21 11.53 -16.23
CA VAL A 135 5.03 10.68 -16.48
C VAL A 135 4.00 10.93 -15.38
N LYS A 136 2.73 11.01 -15.76
CA LYS A 136 1.61 11.23 -14.84
C LYS A 136 0.87 9.91 -14.59
N ASN A 137 0.42 9.71 -13.36
CA ASN A 137 -0.60 8.70 -13.07
C ASN A 137 -1.99 9.15 -13.59
N GLY A 138 -3.02 8.33 -13.41
CA GLY A 138 -4.38 8.63 -13.87
C GLY A 138 -5.15 9.61 -12.97
N GLY A 139 -4.58 10.03 -11.83
CA GLY A 139 -5.22 10.85 -10.82
C GLY A 139 -5.73 12.20 -11.31
N LEU A 140 -6.64 12.79 -10.54
CA LEU A 140 -7.33 14.03 -10.89
C LEU A 140 -6.46 15.28 -10.71
N CYS A 141 -5.51 15.23 -9.78
CA CYS A 141 -4.69 16.38 -9.39
C CYS A 141 -3.91 17.00 -10.56
N ARG A 142 -3.79 18.33 -10.56
CA ARG A 142 -2.99 19.07 -11.55
C ARG A 142 -1.59 18.46 -11.71
N SER A 143 -1.09 18.61 -12.93
CA SER A 143 0.14 18.06 -13.54
C SER A 143 1.47 18.13 -12.77
N LEU A 144 1.53 18.60 -11.52
CA LEU A 144 2.78 18.73 -10.76
C LEU A 144 2.72 18.08 -9.36
N THR A 145 1.54 17.72 -8.86
CA THR A 145 1.34 17.22 -7.49
C THR A 145 0.77 15.79 -7.52
N LEU A 146 1.21 14.91 -6.61
CA LEU A 146 0.73 13.52 -6.49
C LEU A 146 0.81 12.70 -7.80
N ARG A 147 1.94 12.76 -8.51
CA ARG A 147 2.16 12.08 -9.80
C ARG A 147 2.82 10.71 -9.69
N HIS A 148 3.33 10.40 -8.52
CA HIS A 148 4.02 9.16 -8.24
C HIS A 148 3.08 7.96 -8.46
N PHE A 149 3.68 6.82 -8.81
CA PHE A 149 2.95 5.56 -8.98
C PHE A 149 2.98 4.72 -7.72
N PHE A 150 4.10 4.80 -7.01
CA PHE A 150 4.32 4.14 -5.73
C PHE A 150 4.86 5.14 -4.76
N GLY A 151 4.63 4.87 -3.50
CA GLY A 151 5.14 5.71 -2.45
C GLY A 151 4.10 6.06 -1.42
N LEU A 152 4.47 5.80 -0.19
CA LEU A 152 3.67 5.94 1.01
C LEU A 152 4.60 6.37 2.15
N GLY A 153 4.05 6.56 3.34
CA GLY A 153 4.81 6.92 4.52
C GLY A 153 5.38 5.72 5.26
N SER A 154 5.54 5.92 6.55
CA SER A 154 5.95 4.91 7.53
C SER A 154 5.06 3.66 7.55
N GLU A 155 3.82 3.76 7.08
CA GLU A 155 2.84 2.68 7.06
C GLU A 155 3.16 1.58 6.05
N THR A 156 4.17 1.75 5.20
CA THR A 156 4.52 0.77 4.16
C THR A 156 4.82 -0.63 4.72
N ARG A 157 5.30 -0.75 5.96
CA ARG A 157 5.73 -2.04 6.54
C ARG A 157 4.65 -3.10 6.62
N GLU A 158 3.43 -2.69 6.97
CA GLU A 158 2.30 -3.61 7.12
C GLU A 158 1.14 -3.27 6.17
N THR A 159 1.41 -2.45 5.15
CA THR A 159 0.47 -2.16 4.06
C THR A 159 0.80 -3.03 2.87
N SER A 160 -0.18 -3.78 2.37
CA SER A 160 0.05 -4.59 1.17
C SER A 160 0.09 -3.70 -0.07
N THR A 161 1.20 -3.73 -0.81
CA THR A 161 1.37 -3.05 -2.10
C THR A 161 1.11 -3.96 -3.30
N TYR A 162 0.59 -5.17 -3.05
CA TYR A 162 0.41 -6.19 -4.07
C TYR A 162 -0.68 -5.79 -5.09
N VAL A 163 -0.36 -5.84 -6.36
CA VAL A 163 -1.34 -5.73 -7.45
C VAL A 163 -1.94 -7.12 -7.67
N PRO A 164 -3.27 -7.31 -7.56
CA PRO A 164 -3.88 -8.63 -7.70
C PRO A 164 -3.79 -9.16 -9.12
N ASP A 165 -3.76 -10.48 -9.30
CA ASP A 165 -3.78 -11.09 -10.63
C ASP A 165 -5.15 -10.96 -11.32
N PRO A 166 -5.18 -10.90 -12.66
CA PRO A 166 -4.04 -10.89 -13.60
C PRO A 166 -3.47 -9.49 -13.87
N TYR A 167 -3.74 -8.52 -12.99
CA TYR A 167 -3.41 -7.13 -13.22
C TYR A 167 -1.96 -6.80 -12.88
N ALA A 168 -1.38 -5.83 -13.58
CA ALA A 168 -0.10 -5.22 -13.24
C ALA A 168 -0.06 -3.74 -13.68
N ILE A 169 0.78 -2.95 -13.04
CA ILE A 169 1.05 -1.57 -13.48
C ILE A 169 2.09 -1.66 -14.61
N GLU A 170 1.67 -1.34 -15.83
CA GLU A 170 2.51 -1.41 -17.03
C GLU A 170 3.60 -0.35 -17.02
N ILE A 171 4.83 -0.77 -17.30
CA ILE A 171 6.01 0.09 -17.28
C ILE A 171 6.91 -0.21 -18.47
N GLY A 172 7.48 0.84 -19.05
CA GLY A 172 8.50 0.72 -20.10
C GLY A 172 7.94 0.22 -21.42
N ASN A 173 6.68 0.52 -21.73
CA ASN A 173 6.08 0.25 -23.02
C ASN A 173 6.84 1.04 -24.12
N PRO A 174 7.49 0.36 -25.08
CA PRO A 174 8.23 1.03 -26.14
C PRO A 174 7.36 1.93 -27.03
N GLU A 175 6.07 1.61 -27.17
CA GLU A 175 5.12 2.38 -27.98
C GLU A 175 4.73 3.71 -27.32
N GLU A 176 4.83 3.81 -25.98
CA GLU A 176 4.56 5.03 -25.22
C GLU A 176 5.82 5.90 -25.01
N THR A 177 7.01 5.37 -25.33
CA THR A 177 8.28 6.07 -25.13
C THR A 177 8.53 7.07 -26.26
N PRO A 178 8.67 8.38 -26.00
CA PRO A 178 8.88 9.37 -27.05
C PRO A 178 10.20 9.19 -27.81
N ASP A 179 10.19 9.50 -29.12
CA ASP A 179 11.37 9.39 -29.98
C ASP A 179 12.57 10.19 -29.44
N GLY A 180 13.70 9.51 -29.30
CA GLY A 180 14.94 10.11 -28.77
C GLY A 180 14.99 10.23 -27.24
N TYR A 181 14.01 9.68 -26.53
CA TYR A 181 13.99 9.59 -25.07
C TYR A 181 14.21 8.16 -24.57
N GLU A 182 14.61 8.05 -23.31
CA GLU A 182 14.72 6.79 -22.56
C GLU A 182 13.94 6.90 -21.23
N PHE A 183 13.37 5.79 -20.79
CA PHE A 183 12.57 5.70 -19.58
C PHE A 183 13.46 5.48 -18.33
N LYS A 184 13.20 6.26 -17.27
CA LYS A 184 13.93 6.23 -16.01
C LYS A 184 13.01 6.43 -14.81
N TRP A 185 13.55 6.15 -13.63
CA TRP A 185 12.86 6.32 -12.35
C TRP A 185 13.50 7.40 -11.50
N LEU A 186 12.65 8.22 -10.91
CA LEU A 186 12.95 9.17 -9.87
C LEU A 186 12.44 8.61 -8.55
N LEU A 187 13.29 8.63 -7.53
CA LEU A 187 12.93 8.33 -6.15
C LEU A 187 13.14 9.57 -5.31
N ASN A 188 12.11 10.00 -4.60
CA ASN A 188 12.26 10.95 -3.51
C ASN A 188 12.10 10.22 -2.17
N ILE A 189 12.94 10.59 -1.20
CA ILE A 189 12.96 10.00 0.14
C ILE A 189 12.88 11.16 1.11
N HIS A 190 11.87 11.21 1.95
CA HIS A 190 11.76 12.16 3.04
C HIS A 190 11.85 11.42 4.37
N ALA A 191 13.01 11.53 5.02
CA ALA A 191 13.31 10.90 6.30
C ALA A 191 13.77 11.95 7.34
N ILE A 192 13.28 11.82 8.57
CA ILE A 192 13.56 12.74 9.68
C ILE A 192 14.22 11.95 10.80
N ASP A 193 15.44 12.32 11.19
CA ASP A 193 16.11 11.73 12.35
C ASP A 193 15.51 12.32 13.64
N THR A 194 14.72 11.55 14.36
CA THR A 194 14.00 12.00 15.56
C THR A 194 14.76 11.68 16.86
N ARG A 195 16.02 11.24 16.77
CA ARG A 195 16.83 10.97 17.97
C ARG A 195 17.16 12.28 18.68
N GLY A 196 16.80 12.37 19.96
CA GLY A 196 17.14 13.50 20.82
C GLY A 196 16.41 14.81 20.54
N VAL A 197 15.44 14.83 19.62
CA VAL A 197 14.61 16.01 19.37
C VAL A 197 13.76 16.38 20.58
N GLU A 198 13.43 17.67 20.72
CA GLU A 198 12.63 18.17 21.84
C GLU A 198 11.20 17.60 21.82
N ASP A 199 10.59 17.58 20.63
CA ASP A 199 9.23 17.10 20.39
C ASP A 199 9.19 16.24 19.11
N LYS A 200 9.12 14.92 19.30
CA LYS A 200 9.07 13.97 18.17
C LYS A 200 7.84 14.19 17.31
N LYS A 201 6.67 14.39 17.92
CA LYS A 201 5.40 14.54 17.19
C LYS A 201 5.43 15.82 16.37
N GLY A 202 5.86 16.92 16.98
CA GLY A 202 6.03 18.18 16.27
C GLY A 202 7.03 18.12 15.12
N CYS A 203 8.13 17.36 15.26
CA CYS A 203 9.08 17.16 14.18
C CYS A 203 8.46 16.41 12.99
N ILE A 204 7.74 15.31 13.24
CA ILE A 204 7.15 14.49 12.17
C ILE A 204 5.93 15.14 11.52
N GLU A 205 5.25 16.06 12.22
CA GLU A 205 4.20 16.94 11.66
C GLU A 205 4.77 18.24 11.06
N CYS A 206 6.11 18.35 11.01
CA CYS A 206 6.83 19.45 10.40
C CYS A 206 6.48 20.83 10.95
N LEU A 207 6.33 20.98 12.26
CA LEU A 207 6.06 22.27 12.91
C LEU A 207 7.19 23.27 12.67
N CYS A 208 6.90 24.38 12.00
CA CYS A 208 7.88 25.35 11.54
C CYS A 208 8.75 25.93 12.67
N ASP A 209 8.16 26.13 13.86
CA ASP A 209 8.86 26.64 15.05
C ASP A 209 9.98 25.69 15.53
N LEU A 210 9.83 24.38 15.33
CA LEU A 210 10.85 23.40 15.68
C LEU A 210 11.99 23.35 14.67
N TYR A 211 11.74 23.67 13.41
CA TYR A 211 12.77 23.74 12.37
C TYR A 211 13.43 25.12 12.27
N ASN A 212 12.85 26.13 12.92
CA ASN A 212 13.34 27.52 12.92
C ASN A 212 13.50 28.08 11.50
N VAL A 213 12.51 27.84 10.64
CA VAL A 213 12.48 28.30 9.25
C VAL A 213 11.39 29.33 9.01
N THR A 214 11.71 30.31 8.17
CA THR A 214 10.76 31.37 7.73
C THR A 214 10.64 31.43 6.21
N ILE A 215 11.48 30.68 5.50
CA ILE A 215 11.55 30.58 4.05
C ILE A 215 11.48 29.10 3.68
N ASP A 216 10.63 28.77 2.72
CA ASP A 216 10.46 27.40 2.20
C ASP A 216 11.61 26.99 1.28
N GLU A 217 11.62 25.73 0.82
CA GLU A 217 12.65 25.19 -0.07
C GLU A 217 12.72 25.89 -1.45
N TYR A 218 11.70 26.67 -1.81
CA TYR A 218 11.63 27.44 -3.05
C TYR A 218 12.12 28.88 -2.88
N GLY A 219 12.57 29.26 -1.68
CA GLY A 219 13.00 30.61 -1.39
C GLY A 219 11.86 31.59 -1.13
N ARG A 220 10.63 31.10 -0.88
CA ARG A 220 9.46 31.94 -0.61
C ARG A 220 9.22 32.06 0.88
N ALA A 221 8.78 33.23 1.32
CA ALA A 221 8.39 33.42 2.72
C ALA A 221 7.20 32.52 3.08
N ILE A 222 7.31 31.80 4.20
CA ILE A 222 6.23 31.00 4.75
C ILE A 222 5.11 31.95 5.19
N ARG A 223 3.87 31.63 4.78
CA ARG A 223 2.72 32.50 5.01
C ARG A 223 2.40 32.63 6.51
N PRO A 224 2.00 33.82 6.99
CA PRO A 224 1.51 33.98 8.35
C PRO A 224 0.35 33.00 8.64
N GLY A 225 0.45 32.28 9.76
CA GLY A 225 -0.55 31.31 10.19
C GLY A 225 -0.34 29.88 9.67
N TYR A 226 0.61 29.64 8.76
CA TYR A 226 1.06 28.29 8.41
C TYR A 226 1.96 27.74 9.53
N LYS A 227 1.45 26.79 10.31
CA LYS A 227 2.12 26.29 11.53
C LYS A 227 3.08 25.14 11.28
N GLY A 228 2.83 24.34 10.25
CA GLY A 228 3.62 23.15 9.96
C GLY A 228 3.12 22.39 8.74
N GLY A 229 4.02 21.58 8.18
CA GLY A 229 3.80 20.78 6.98
C GLY A 229 4.98 20.87 5.99
N LEU A 230 4.72 20.51 4.73
CA LEU A 230 5.67 20.41 3.62
C LEU A 230 6.67 21.58 3.51
N TYR A 231 6.25 22.81 3.82
CA TYR A 231 7.12 23.99 3.66
C TYR A 231 8.16 24.16 4.76
N CYS A 232 8.14 23.33 5.80
CA CYS A 232 8.92 23.57 7.02
C CYS A 232 10.01 22.53 7.31
N CYS A 233 9.94 21.35 6.70
CA CYS A 233 10.86 20.24 6.93
C CYS A 233 11.47 19.75 5.59
N TYR A 234 12.10 20.66 4.85
CA TYR A 234 12.75 20.32 3.58
C TYR A 234 14.20 19.85 3.77
N ASP A 235 14.85 19.46 2.68
CA ASP A 235 16.19 18.87 2.70
C ASP A 235 17.19 19.73 3.51
N LYS A 236 17.99 19.08 4.36
CA LYS A 236 19.02 19.69 5.22
C LYS A 236 18.51 20.63 6.30
N THR A 237 17.20 20.79 6.47
CA THR A 237 16.66 21.41 7.69
C THR A 237 16.92 20.49 8.89
N GLN A 238 16.82 21.04 10.10
CA GLN A 238 17.05 20.30 11.32
C GLN A 238 15.98 20.65 12.35
N CYS A 239 15.24 19.64 12.79
CA CYS A 239 14.32 19.79 13.91
C CYS A 239 15.12 20.01 15.19
N ARG A 240 14.62 20.88 16.07
CA ARG A 240 15.28 21.27 17.30
C ARG A 240 15.63 20.07 18.19
N VAL A 241 16.90 19.98 18.54
CA VAL A 241 17.49 18.92 19.37
C VAL A 241 17.66 19.41 20.80
N LYS A 242 17.41 18.53 21.78
CA LYS A 242 17.63 18.82 23.20
C LYS A 242 19.09 19.19 23.45
N SER A 243 19.29 20.25 24.22
CA SER A 243 20.63 20.74 24.57
C SER A 243 21.52 19.62 25.10
N GLY A 244 22.70 19.47 24.49
CA GLY A 244 23.71 18.49 24.87
C GLY A 244 23.50 17.09 24.31
N PHE A 245 22.39 16.80 23.61
CA PHE A 245 22.23 15.53 22.92
C PHE A 245 23.08 15.45 21.64
N ASP A 246 23.32 16.56 20.98
CA ASP A 246 24.19 16.67 19.80
C ASP A 246 25.69 16.74 20.13
N ASN A 247 26.07 16.70 21.42
CA ASN A 247 27.47 16.62 21.84
C ASN A 247 28.07 15.25 21.47
N GLY A 248 28.99 15.25 20.50
CA GLY A 248 29.72 14.06 20.04
C GLY A 248 29.31 13.58 18.64
N GLU A 249 30.06 12.64 18.07
CA GLU A 249 29.74 12.06 16.76
C GLU A 249 28.55 11.11 16.88
N LYS A 250 27.37 11.58 16.48
CA LYS A 250 26.11 10.80 16.42
C LYS A 250 25.59 10.62 14.99
N THR A 251 26.43 10.96 14.03
CA THR A 251 26.17 10.75 12.62
C THR A 251 25.99 9.28 12.34
N ARG A 252 24.97 8.94 11.55
CA ARG A 252 24.77 7.58 11.04
C ARG A 252 24.57 7.60 9.54
N THR A 253 24.88 6.48 8.93
CA THR A 253 24.59 6.23 7.52
C THR A 253 23.39 5.29 7.44
N LEU A 254 22.35 5.73 6.76
CA LEU A 254 21.15 4.94 6.47
C LEU A 254 20.95 4.79 4.97
N PHE A 255 20.04 3.90 4.59
CA PHE A 255 19.63 3.66 3.22
C PHE A 255 18.13 3.44 3.17
N LEU A 256 17.47 3.81 2.06
CA LEU A 256 16.19 3.21 1.72
C LEU A 256 16.47 1.89 1.00
N LYS A 257 16.12 0.78 1.64
CA LYS A 257 16.08 -0.54 1.02
C LYS A 257 14.70 -0.71 0.40
N TYR A 258 14.64 -1.17 -0.85
CA TYR A 258 13.37 -1.46 -1.50
C TYR A 258 13.38 -2.79 -2.23
N THR A 259 12.22 -3.45 -2.21
CA THR A 259 11.98 -4.73 -2.88
C THR A 259 10.93 -4.51 -3.95
N VAL A 260 11.26 -4.85 -5.19
CA VAL A 260 10.37 -4.71 -6.34
C VAL A 260 9.98 -6.11 -6.80
N ARG A 261 8.68 -6.33 -7.03
CA ARG A 261 8.17 -7.54 -7.66
C ARG A 261 7.52 -7.20 -9.00
N TRP A 262 7.81 -7.99 -10.03
CA TRP A 262 7.32 -7.72 -11.38
C TRP A 262 7.19 -8.99 -12.20
N VAL A 263 6.45 -8.90 -13.31
CA VAL A 263 6.38 -9.92 -14.36
C VAL A 263 6.90 -9.32 -15.67
N ASP A 264 7.39 -10.16 -16.57
CA ASP A 264 7.61 -9.71 -17.95
C ASP A 264 6.25 -9.39 -18.58
N TRP A 265 6.18 -8.32 -19.37
CA TRP A 265 4.93 -7.98 -20.03
C TRP A 265 4.63 -8.97 -21.17
N ASP A 266 3.49 -9.67 -21.07
CA ASP A 266 2.98 -10.58 -22.09
C ASP A 266 1.45 -10.48 -22.18
N SER A 267 0.83 -11.19 -23.12
CA SER A 267 -0.62 -11.12 -23.36
C SER A 267 -1.48 -11.70 -22.23
N SER A 268 -0.88 -12.31 -21.20
CA SER A 268 -1.59 -12.83 -20.02
C SER A 268 -1.72 -11.80 -18.89
N VAL A 269 -1.07 -10.64 -19.01
CA VAL A 269 -1.09 -9.56 -18.02
C VAL A 269 -2.06 -8.47 -18.45
N LEU A 270 -2.92 -8.01 -17.53
CA LEU A 270 -3.85 -6.92 -17.79
C LEU A 270 -3.36 -5.60 -17.17
N PRO A 271 -3.42 -4.47 -17.90
CA PRO A 271 -2.98 -3.19 -17.36
C PRO A 271 -3.92 -2.66 -16.28
N ALA A 272 -3.34 -2.24 -15.16
CA ALA A 272 -4.00 -1.44 -14.13
C ALA A 272 -3.33 -0.06 -14.03
N LYS A 273 -4.15 0.98 -13.98
CA LYS A 273 -3.72 2.37 -13.83
C LYS A 273 -3.84 2.81 -12.37
N VAL A 274 -2.83 3.53 -11.90
CA VAL A 274 -2.84 4.12 -10.56
C VAL A 274 -3.59 5.44 -10.57
N TYR A 275 -4.45 5.65 -9.58
CA TYR A 275 -5.08 6.93 -9.29
C TYR A 275 -4.84 7.30 -7.83
N ILE A 276 -4.51 8.56 -7.60
CA ILE A 276 -4.41 9.15 -6.27
C ILE A 276 -5.47 10.23 -6.16
N PHE A 277 -6.30 10.11 -5.14
CA PHE A 277 -7.29 11.10 -4.76
C PHE A 277 -6.82 11.86 -3.53
N ASP A 278 -7.19 13.13 -3.45
CA ASP A 278 -6.83 14.03 -2.35
C ASP A 278 -8.09 14.69 -1.81
N VAL A 279 -8.37 14.49 -0.53
CA VAL A 279 -9.53 15.11 0.14
C VAL A 279 -9.46 16.64 0.16
N THR A 280 -8.27 17.22 -0.06
CA THR A 280 -8.01 18.66 -0.11
C THR A 280 -8.19 19.29 -1.48
N ASP A 281 -8.52 18.51 -2.51
CA ASP A 281 -8.81 19.05 -3.84
C ASP A 281 -9.86 20.18 -3.78
N SER A 282 -9.56 21.30 -4.42
CA SER A 282 -10.41 22.50 -4.45
C SER A 282 -11.39 22.55 -5.64
N TRP A 283 -11.45 21.52 -6.48
CA TRP A 283 -12.36 21.48 -7.64
C TRP A 283 -13.84 21.50 -7.22
N GLU A 284 -14.70 22.27 -7.88
CA GLU A 284 -16.13 22.30 -7.56
C GLU A 284 -16.97 22.11 -8.82
N ARG A 285 -17.87 21.10 -8.79
CA ARG A 285 -18.80 20.82 -9.88
C ARG A 285 -19.64 22.02 -10.31
N SER A 286 -20.01 22.90 -9.38
CA SER A 286 -20.81 24.10 -9.63
C SER A 286 -20.09 25.15 -10.50
N LYS A 287 -18.76 25.10 -10.57
CA LYS A 287 -17.94 26.03 -11.36
C LYS A 287 -17.64 25.52 -12.78
N GLY A 288 -18.13 24.33 -13.12
CA GLY A 288 -18.01 23.72 -14.44
C GLY A 288 -16.67 23.02 -14.69
N ASP A 289 -16.61 22.24 -15.78
CA ASP A 289 -15.49 21.37 -16.13
C ASP A 289 -14.20 22.12 -16.53
N SER A 290 -14.26 23.45 -16.67
CA SER A 290 -13.09 24.29 -16.96
C SER A 290 -12.20 24.55 -15.74
N GLN A 291 -12.67 24.21 -14.53
CA GLN A 291 -11.87 24.34 -13.32
C GLN A 291 -10.88 23.18 -13.19
N GLU A 292 -9.60 23.49 -12.96
CA GLU A 292 -8.58 22.47 -12.66
C GLU A 292 -8.73 21.90 -11.24
N HIS A 293 -8.37 20.63 -11.06
CA HIS A 293 -8.20 20.01 -9.74
C HIS A 293 -6.91 20.51 -9.07
N ILE A 294 -7.06 21.32 -8.04
CA ILE A 294 -5.94 21.84 -7.24
C ILE A 294 -5.91 21.06 -5.93
N CYS A 295 -5.04 20.06 -5.88
CA CYS A 295 -4.78 19.23 -4.71
C CYS A 295 -3.75 19.92 -3.80
N HIS A 296 -4.10 20.14 -2.54
CA HIS A 296 -3.22 20.81 -1.56
C HIS A 296 -2.31 19.85 -0.81
N VAL A 297 -2.47 18.53 -0.97
CA VAL A 297 -1.72 17.42 -0.36
C VAL A 297 -1.94 17.28 1.14
N GLU A 298 -1.84 18.38 1.88
CA GLU A 298 -1.89 18.42 3.33
C GLU A 298 -2.91 19.45 3.85
N TYR A 299 -3.34 19.26 5.09
CA TYR A 299 -4.21 20.21 5.78
C TYR A 299 -3.96 20.24 7.30
N GLU A 300 -4.47 21.27 7.97
CA GLU A 300 -4.47 21.38 9.43
C GLU A 300 -5.75 20.75 10.00
N VAL A 301 -5.60 19.91 11.03
CA VAL A 301 -6.70 19.43 11.86
C VAL A 301 -6.70 20.22 13.17
N LYS A 302 -7.77 20.95 13.43
CA LYS A 302 -7.87 21.83 14.61
C LYS A 302 -8.28 21.02 15.85
N PRO A 303 -7.70 21.30 17.02
CA PRO A 303 -8.08 20.62 18.25
C PRO A 303 -9.56 20.85 18.58
N CYS A 304 -10.22 19.81 19.07
CA CYS A 304 -11.59 19.90 19.57
C CYS A 304 -11.64 20.73 20.87
N LYS A 305 -12.80 21.33 21.15
CA LYS A 305 -12.99 22.21 22.32
C LYS A 305 -13.34 21.47 23.62
N THR A 306 -13.67 20.19 23.55
CA THR A 306 -14.14 19.37 24.67
C THR A 306 -13.26 18.16 24.86
N ASN A 307 -12.67 17.98 26.05
CA ASN A 307 -11.92 16.79 26.40
C ASN A 307 -12.89 15.62 26.64
N GLY A 308 -13.18 14.81 25.62
CA GLY A 308 -14.04 13.62 25.74
C GLY A 308 -14.09 12.76 24.48
N ASP A 309 -14.65 11.55 24.60
CA ASP A 309 -14.91 10.64 23.49
C ASP A 309 -15.81 11.33 22.44
N GLY A 310 -15.35 11.39 21.18
CA GLY A 310 -16.07 12.03 20.07
C GLY A 310 -15.32 13.13 19.31
N CYS A 311 -14.06 13.40 19.65
CA CYS A 311 -13.20 14.33 18.90
C CYS A 311 -12.69 13.71 17.59
N ILE A 312 -13.52 13.80 16.54
CA ILE A 312 -13.18 13.37 15.18
C ILE A 312 -13.35 14.55 14.21
N ASP A 313 -12.29 14.85 13.46
CA ASP A 313 -12.34 15.71 12.29
C ASP A 313 -12.64 14.85 11.05
N VAL A 314 -13.74 15.16 10.37
CA VAL A 314 -14.21 14.46 9.18
C VAL A 314 -14.11 15.39 7.99
N LYS A 315 -13.28 15.03 7.01
CA LYS A 315 -13.14 15.76 5.76
C LYS A 315 -13.63 14.91 4.61
N LYS A 316 -14.49 15.46 3.75
CA LYS A 316 -15.05 14.77 2.58
C LYS A 316 -14.79 15.53 1.29
N LYS A 317 -14.67 14.80 0.20
CA LYS A 317 -14.54 15.34 -1.15
C LYS A 317 -15.29 14.48 -2.17
N SER A 318 -16.19 15.11 -2.93
CA SER A 318 -16.83 14.48 -4.08
C SER A 318 -15.98 14.72 -5.33
N LEU A 319 -15.73 13.64 -6.08
CA LEU A 319 -14.84 13.59 -7.24
C LEU A 319 -15.58 12.93 -8.40
N VAL A 320 -15.56 13.57 -9.57
CA VAL A 320 -16.14 13.02 -10.80
C VAL A 320 -15.08 12.18 -11.51
N MET A 321 -15.41 10.93 -11.81
CA MET A 321 -14.45 9.96 -12.32
C MET A 321 -14.14 10.23 -13.80
N PRO A 322 -12.84 10.37 -14.17
CA PRO A 322 -12.43 10.68 -15.54
C PRO A 322 -12.22 9.41 -16.38
N PHE A 323 -12.75 8.26 -15.94
CA PHE A 323 -12.51 6.96 -16.56
C PHE A 323 -13.73 6.03 -16.42
N ASP A 324 -13.81 5.08 -17.36
CA ASP A 324 -14.52 3.82 -17.17
C ASP A 324 -13.52 2.74 -16.75
N GLY A 325 -13.93 1.85 -15.84
CA GLY A 325 -13.09 0.73 -15.45
C GLY A 325 -13.56 0.00 -14.19
N TYR A 326 -12.66 -0.77 -13.62
CA TYR A 326 -12.90 -1.63 -12.47
C TYR A 326 -11.84 -1.39 -11.40
N ILE A 327 -12.26 -0.97 -10.21
CA ILE A 327 -11.36 -0.84 -9.06
C ILE A 327 -11.02 -2.25 -8.57
N VAL A 328 -9.73 -2.58 -8.57
CA VAL A 328 -9.20 -3.90 -8.18
C VAL A 328 -8.37 -3.83 -6.88
N TYR A 329 -8.01 -2.63 -6.46
CA TYR A 329 -7.27 -2.36 -5.23
C TYR A 329 -7.59 -0.96 -4.72
N GLY A 330 -7.60 -0.78 -3.39
CA GLY A 330 -7.66 0.54 -2.78
C GLY A 330 -6.98 0.61 -1.42
N VAL A 331 -6.39 1.74 -1.07
CA VAL A 331 -5.77 1.99 0.25
C VAL A 331 -5.72 3.48 0.54
N ALA A 332 -5.90 3.88 1.80
CA ALA A 332 -5.72 5.26 2.22
C ALA A 332 -4.27 5.52 2.67
N HIS A 333 -3.84 6.77 2.57
CA HIS A 333 -2.60 7.27 3.16
C HIS A 333 -2.95 8.35 4.19
N GLN A 334 -2.52 8.13 5.44
CA GLN A 334 -2.75 9.05 6.55
C GLN A 334 -1.49 9.13 7.43
N HIS A 335 -1.29 10.30 8.05
CA HIS A 335 -0.28 10.53 9.07
C HIS A 335 -0.82 10.16 10.47
N ALA A 336 0.08 10.14 11.46
CA ALA A 336 -0.27 9.91 12.85
C ALA A 336 -1.42 10.84 13.31
N GLY A 337 -2.43 10.26 13.97
CA GLY A 337 -3.71 10.91 14.25
C GLY A 337 -4.84 10.45 13.32
N GLY A 338 -4.52 9.84 12.17
CA GLY A 338 -5.51 9.25 11.27
C GLY A 338 -6.33 8.16 11.97
N ILE A 339 -7.63 8.12 11.68
CA ILE A 339 -8.59 7.13 12.17
C ILE A 339 -9.03 6.19 11.04
N GLY A 340 -9.01 6.67 9.80
CA GLY A 340 -9.39 5.89 8.62
C GLY A 340 -9.72 6.78 7.43
N GLY A 341 -9.59 6.21 6.24
CA GLY A 341 -10.09 6.79 5.00
C GLY A 341 -11.11 5.86 4.34
N ALA A 342 -12.06 6.42 3.61
CA ALA A 342 -13.04 5.62 2.91
C ALA A 342 -13.48 6.24 1.57
N LEU A 343 -13.86 5.38 0.64
CA LEU A 343 -14.39 5.75 -0.66
C LEU A 343 -15.81 5.20 -0.79
N TYR A 344 -16.74 6.05 -1.17
CA TYR A 344 -18.17 5.74 -1.32
C TYR A 344 -18.67 6.13 -2.70
N ARG A 345 -19.75 5.51 -3.15
CA ARG A 345 -20.59 6.06 -4.22
C ARG A 345 -21.42 7.23 -3.70
N GLU A 346 -21.99 8.02 -4.61
CA GLU A 346 -22.86 9.16 -4.29
C GLU A 346 -24.11 8.76 -3.47
N ASN A 347 -24.62 7.54 -3.66
CA ASN A 347 -25.74 7.00 -2.87
C ASN A 347 -25.36 6.53 -1.44
N GLY A 348 -24.08 6.65 -1.06
CA GLY A 348 -23.56 6.22 0.24
C GLY A 348 -23.10 4.75 0.31
N GLU A 349 -23.18 4.00 -0.78
CA GLU A 349 -22.63 2.63 -0.86
C GLU A 349 -21.10 2.65 -0.71
N GLY A 350 -20.57 1.89 0.23
CA GLY A 350 -19.13 1.81 0.49
C GLY A 350 -18.40 1.00 -0.58
N ILE A 351 -17.33 1.56 -1.15
CA ILE A 351 -16.44 0.88 -2.10
C ILE A 351 -15.23 0.29 -1.37
N CYS A 352 -14.58 1.09 -0.52
CA CYS A 352 -13.41 0.68 0.23
C CYS A 352 -13.30 1.49 1.52
N ALA A 353 -13.02 0.81 2.63
CA ALA A 353 -12.65 1.44 3.90
C ALA A 353 -11.24 0.97 4.27
N SER A 354 -10.34 1.92 4.46
CA SER A 354 -8.93 1.68 4.77
C SER A 354 -8.60 2.25 6.14
N MET A 355 -8.24 1.37 7.06
CA MET A 355 -8.03 1.66 8.48
C MET A 355 -6.54 1.62 8.83
N PRO A 356 -6.04 2.58 9.63
CA PRO A 356 -4.68 2.56 10.10
C PRO A 356 -4.45 1.46 11.13
N LYS A 357 -3.28 0.84 11.04
CA LYS A 357 -2.72 -0.04 12.05
C LYS A 357 -1.64 0.73 12.81
N TYR A 358 -1.89 0.93 14.10
CA TYR A 358 -0.93 1.56 15.00
C TYR A 358 -0.10 0.50 15.71
N GLY A 359 1.20 0.78 15.88
CA GLY A 359 2.08 -0.05 16.68
C GLY A 359 1.77 0.04 18.18
N ASN A 360 2.26 -0.94 18.95
CA ASN A 360 2.14 -0.98 20.41
C ASN A 360 3.43 -1.38 21.15
N GLY A 361 4.55 -1.49 20.44
CA GLY A 361 5.88 -1.81 20.94
C GLY A 361 6.93 -0.78 20.51
N ASP A 362 8.20 -1.19 20.48
CA ASP A 362 9.34 -0.33 20.14
C ASP A 362 10.13 -0.86 18.92
N GLU A 363 9.85 -2.08 18.50
CA GLU A 363 10.50 -2.72 17.37
C GLU A 363 10.02 -2.19 16.01
N PRO A 364 10.88 -2.22 14.97
CA PRO A 364 10.52 -1.83 13.62
C PRO A 364 9.26 -2.55 13.12
N GLY A 365 8.24 -1.78 12.75
CA GLY A 365 6.95 -2.30 12.27
C GLY A 365 5.90 -2.47 13.36
N ASN A 366 6.19 -2.11 14.61
CA ASN A 366 5.24 -2.13 15.70
C ASN A 366 5.39 -0.90 16.63
N GLU A 367 5.90 0.22 16.16
CA GLU A 367 6.21 1.37 17.02
C GLU A 367 4.97 2.07 17.57
N ALA A 368 4.90 2.18 18.90
CA ALA A 368 3.81 2.83 19.62
C ALA A 368 3.62 4.29 19.19
N GLY A 369 2.38 4.64 18.84
CA GLY A 369 2.01 5.99 18.42
C GLY A 369 2.29 6.32 16.95
N TYR A 370 2.81 5.37 16.17
CA TYR A 370 3.01 5.50 14.72
C TYR A 370 2.03 4.61 13.96
N ILE A 371 1.63 5.07 12.77
CA ILE A 371 0.95 4.22 11.80
C ILE A 371 2.02 3.38 11.10
N VAL A 372 1.95 2.06 11.31
CA VAL A 372 2.87 1.06 10.78
C VAL A 372 2.28 0.27 9.61
N GLY A 373 0.97 0.43 9.38
CA GLY A 373 0.21 -0.21 8.31
C GLY A 373 -1.10 0.50 8.02
N MET A 374 -1.67 0.24 6.84
CA MET A 374 -3.01 0.59 6.43
C MET A 374 -3.69 -0.66 5.85
N SER A 375 -4.98 -0.86 6.15
CA SER A 375 -5.72 -1.96 5.56
C SER A 375 -6.00 -1.69 4.08
N SER A 376 -5.52 -2.56 3.20
CA SER A 376 -5.82 -2.52 1.77
C SER A 376 -7.15 -3.22 1.46
N CYS A 377 -7.90 -2.68 0.52
CA CYS A 377 -9.08 -3.33 -0.06
C CYS A 377 -8.70 -4.11 -1.30
N TYR A 378 -9.06 -5.40 -1.30
CA TYR A 378 -9.04 -6.27 -2.46
C TYR A 378 -10.48 -6.74 -2.69
N PRO A 379 -11.26 -6.05 -3.55
CA PRO A 379 -12.63 -6.46 -3.84
C PRO A 379 -12.66 -7.90 -4.36
N ALA A 380 -13.58 -8.73 -3.84
CA ALA A 380 -13.75 -10.10 -4.32
C ALA A 380 -14.17 -10.10 -5.80
N ASP A 381 -15.06 -9.16 -6.15
CA ASP A 381 -15.39 -8.81 -7.53
C ASP A 381 -14.90 -7.38 -7.80
N PRO A 382 -14.18 -7.13 -8.91
CA PRO A 382 -13.74 -5.78 -9.26
C PRO A 382 -14.91 -4.78 -9.33
N VAL A 383 -14.76 -3.62 -8.68
CA VAL A 383 -15.84 -2.65 -8.55
C VAL A 383 -15.93 -1.78 -9.79
N LYS A 384 -17.00 -1.95 -10.58
CA LYS A 384 -17.23 -1.14 -11.78
C LYS A 384 -17.46 0.33 -11.42
N VAL A 385 -16.79 1.22 -12.16
CA VAL A 385 -16.93 2.67 -12.11
C VAL A 385 -17.10 3.18 -13.53
N SER A 386 -18.03 4.11 -13.72
CA SER A 386 -18.30 4.69 -15.04
C SER A 386 -17.73 6.11 -15.17
N TYR A 387 -17.38 6.50 -16.38
CA TYR A 387 -17.00 7.88 -16.67
C TYR A 387 -18.13 8.84 -16.26
N GLY A 388 -17.78 9.91 -15.56
CA GLY A 388 -18.74 10.89 -15.04
C GLY A 388 -19.45 10.46 -13.74
N GLU A 389 -19.20 9.25 -13.24
CA GLU A 389 -19.70 8.83 -11.92
C GLU A 389 -19.07 9.67 -10.81
N THR A 390 -19.85 10.01 -9.78
CA THR A 390 -19.35 10.73 -8.60
C THR A 390 -19.02 9.78 -7.47
N LEU A 391 -17.77 9.77 -7.04
CA LEU A 391 -17.33 9.09 -5.82
C LEU A 391 -17.07 10.10 -4.71
N THR A 392 -17.30 9.70 -3.46
CA THR A 392 -17.03 10.51 -2.27
C THR A 392 -15.88 9.91 -1.49
N LEU A 393 -14.77 10.65 -1.42
CA LEU A 393 -13.63 10.38 -0.54
C LEU A 393 -13.91 10.98 0.84
N GLU A 394 -13.63 10.22 1.89
CA GLU A 394 -13.65 10.63 3.29
C GLU A 394 -12.30 10.35 3.95
N SER A 395 -11.82 11.28 4.77
CA SER A 395 -10.64 11.15 5.61
C SER A 395 -10.98 11.59 7.03
N ASN A 396 -10.77 10.71 7.99
CA ASN A 396 -11.09 10.91 9.39
C ASN A 396 -9.82 10.97 10.23
N TYR A 397 -9.73 11.97 11.09
CA TYR A 397 -8.62 12.16 12.03
C TYR A 397 -9.15 12.35 13.44
N SER A 398 -8.40 11.87 14.43
CA SER A 398 -8.59 12.30 15.81
C SER A 398 -8.19 13.75 15.90
N ASN A 399 -9.05 14.56 16.51
CA ASN A 399 -8.73 15.94 16.81
C ASN A 399 -8.76 16.24 18.31
N ALA A 400 -8.59 15.20 19.15
CA ALA A 400 -8.37 15.35 20.59
C ALA A 400 -7.17 16.27 20.89
N VAL A 401 -6.19 16.24 19.99
CA VAL A 401 -5.12 17.24 19.87
C VAL A 401 -5.11 17.78 18.44
N GLY A 402 -4.55 18.97 18.24
CA GLY A 402 -4.37 19.50 16.89
C GLY A 402 -3.27 18.74 16.14
N HIS A 403 -3.35 18.76 14.81
CA HIS A 403 -2.34 18.20 13.92
C HIS A 403 -2.04 19.16 12.75
N THR A 404 -0.78 19.23 12.34
CA THR A 404 -0.36 19.99 11.15
C THR A 404 0.17 19.06 10.06
N GLY A 405 0.06 19.50 8.79
CA GLY A 405 0.64 18.77 7.67
C GLY A 405 0.10 17.35 7.49
N VAL A 406 -1.15 17.08 7.90
CA VAL A 406 -1.73 15.73 7.75
C VAL A 406 -2.24 15.51 6.34
N MET A 407 -2.16 14.27 5.87
CA MET A 407 -2.62 13.88 4.53
C MET A 407 -3.95 13.11 4.59
N GLY A 408 -4.77 13.27 3.56
CA GLY A 408 -6.01 12.51 3.38
C GLY A 408 -6.07 11.99 1.95
N LEU A 409 -5.09 11.17 1.58
CA LEU A 409 -4.99 10.63 0.23
C LEU A 409 -5.61 9.24 0.14
N PHE A 410 -6.04 8.88 -1.06
CA PHE A 410 -6.59 7.57 -1.34
C PHE A 410 -6.08 7.05 -2.67
N TYR A 411 -5.41 5.91 -2.62
CA TYR A 411 -4.89 5.20 -3.76
C TYR A 411 -5.88 4.17 -4.24
N ILE A 412 -6.09 4.10 -5.56
CA ILE A 412 -6.80 2.98 -6.19
C ILE A 412 -6.04 2.50 -7.43
N LEU A 413 -6.20 1.21 -7.73
CA LEU A 413 -5.82 0.65 -9.02
C LEU A 413 -7.08 0.35 -9.82
N VAL A 414 -7.10 0.83 -11.06
CA VAL A 414 -8.24 0.67 -11.98
C VAL A 414 -7.80 -0.12 -13.19
N ALA A 415 -8.43 -1.27 -13.40
CA ALA A 415 -8.30 -2.05 -14.62
C ALA A 415 -9.31 -1.56 -15.67
N GLN A 416 -8.88 -1.49 -16.94
CA GLN A 416 -9.79 -1.10 -18.03
C GLN A 416 -10.64 -2.26 -18.55
N GLN A 417 -10.15 -3.49 -18.38
CA GLN A 417 -10.80 -4.70 -18.85
C GLN A 417 -10.73 -5.78 -17.78
N LEU A 418 -11.77 -6.60 -17.73
CA LEU A 418 -11.78 -7.81 -16.94
C LEU A 418 -11.12 -8.94 -17.73
N PRO A 419 -10.60 -9.99 -17.04
CA PRO A 419 -10.17 -11.21 -17.73
C PRO A 419 -11.33 -11.73 -18.58
N GLU A 420 -11.04 -12.13 -19.82
CA GLU A 420 -12.03 -12.87 -20.58
C GLU A 420 -12.41 -14.11 -19.78
N PRO A 421 -13.72 -14.41 -19.61
CA PRO A 421 -14.11 -15.67 -19.00
C PRO A 421 -13.49 -16.77 -19.84
N ASP A 422 -12.71 -17.67 -19.21
CA ASP A 422 -12.06 -18.79 -19.88
C ASP A 422 -13.06 -19.48 -20.82
N SER A 423 -12.97 -19.15 -22.11
CA SER A 423 -13.74 -19.81 -23.15
C SER A 423 -13.18 -21.21 -23.43
N SER A 424 -12.07 -21.58 -22.77
CA SER A 424 -11.67 -22.95 -22.56
C SER A 424 -12.54 -23.64 -21.50
N LEU A 425 -13.80 -23.88 -21.84
CA LEU A 425 -14.21 -25.26 -21.77
C LEU A 425 -13.26 -25.99 -22.71
N PRO A 426 -12.38 -26.90 -22.25
CA PRO A 426 -12.06 -27.99 -23.13
C PRO A 426 -13.43 -28.54 -23.49
N ASN A 427 -13.74 -28.46 -24.78
CA ASN A 427 -14.74 -29.29 -25.43
C ASN A 427 -14.86 -30.56 -24.59
N LYS A 428 -16.06 -30.93 -24.14
CA LYS A 428 -16.29 -32.24 -23.51
C LYS A 428 -15.92 -33.32 -24.54
N GLN A 429 -14.63 -33.52 -24.78
CA GLN A 429 -14.08 -34.81 -25.06
C GLN A 429 -14.46 -35.60 -23.83
N HIS A 430 -15.40 -36.48 -24.03
CA HIS A 430 -15.74 -37.56 -23.14
C HIS A 430 -14.44 -38.16 -22.60
N PHE A 431 -14.00 -37.67 -21.43
CA PHE A 431 -13.17 -38.46 -20.54
C PHE A 431 -14.13 -39.50 -19.97
N GLU A 432 -14.32 -40.58 -20.73
CA GLU A 432 -14.61 -41.87 -20.10
C GLU A 432 -13.45 -42.11 -19.14
N ALA A 433 -13.69 -41.80 -17.87
CA ALA A 433 -12.85 -42.31 -16.80
C ALA A 433 -12.74 -43.82 -17.03
N PRO A 434 -11.53 -44.40 -17.11
CA PRO A 434 -11.41 -45.83 -17.24
C PRO A 434 -12.11 -46.43 -16.01
N ALA A 435 -13.18 -47.18 -16.26
CA ALA A 435 -14.10 -47.75 -15.26
C ALA A 435 -13.42 -48.67 -14.21
N ARG A 436 -12.09 -48.76 -14.21
CA ARG A 436 -11.28 -49.53 -13.27
C ARG A 436 -10.99 -48.79 -11.96
N SER A 437 -10.86 -47.46 -11.90
CA SER A 437 -10.44 -46.78 -10.65
C SER A 437 -11.57 -46.64 -9.61
N LEU A 438 -12.81 -46.44 -10.05
CA LEU A 438 -14.00 -46.42 -9.20
C LEU A 438 -14.29 -47.79 -8.55
N SER A 439 -13.97 -48.88 -9.24
CA SER A 439 -14.15 -50.23 -8.70
C SER A 439 -13.20 -50.52 -7.53
N PHE A 440 -11.92 -50.10 -7.60
CA PHE A 440 -10.97 -50.34 -6.52
C PHE A 440 -11.30 -49.57 -5.25
N LEU A 441 -11.72 -48.30 -5.37
CA LEU A 441 -12.14 -47.48 -4.21
C LEU A 441 -13.42 -48.01 -3.57
N ALA A 442 -14.38 -48.47 -4.37
CA ALA A 442 -15.60 -49.10 -3.85
C ALA A 442 -15.31 -50.43 -3.15
N ILE A 443 -14.45 -51.29 -3.72
CA ILE A 443 -14.04 -52.56 -3.11
C ILE A 443 -13.25 -52.31 -1.81
N PHE A 444 -12.39 -51.29 -1.78
CA PHE A 444 -11.63 -50.91 -0.58
C PHE A 444 -12.55 -50.36 0.53
N ALA A 445 -13.54 -49.54 0.17
CA ALA A 445 -14.53 -49.05 1.11
C ALA A 445 -15.39 -50.20 1.70
N VAL A 446 -15.84 -51.14 0.86
CA VAL A 446 -16.63 -52.30 1.30
C VAL A 446 -15.80 -53.24 2.19
N THR A 447 -14.55 -53.52 1.83
CA THR A 447 -13.68 -54.38 2.66
C THR A 447 -13.37 -53.77 4.02
N VAL A 448 -13.15 -52.45 4.09
CA VAL A 448 -12.98 -51.75 5.37
C VAL A 448 -14.26 -51.80 6.22
N VAL A 449 -15.44 -51.60 5.61
CA VAL A 449 -16.72 -51.69 6.33
C VAL A 449 -16.95 -53.10 6.87
N VAL A 450 -16.71 -54.14 6.06
CA VAL A 450 -16.85 -55.54 6.49
C VAL A 450 -15.87 -55.87 7.62
N ALA A 451 -14.60 -55.44 7.53
CA ALA A 451 -13.62 -55.65 8.58
C ALA A 451 -14.02 -54.99 9.91
N VAL A 452 -14.58 -53.77 9.85
CA VAL A 452 -15.09 -53.06 11.03
C VAL A 452 -16.30 -53.78 11.63
N VAL A 453 -17.24 -54.26 10.82
CA VAL A 453 -18.41 -55.03 11.29
C VAL A 453 -17.99 -56.34 11.94
N VAL A 454 -17.05 -57.07 11.34
CA VAL A 454 -16.51 -58.33 11.91
C VAL A 454 -15.78 -58.07 13.23
N LEU A 455 -14.99 -56.99 13.33
CA LEU A 455 -14.33 -56.60 14.59
C LEU A 455 -15.34 -56.24 15.68
N ILE A 456 -16.41 -55.50 15.34
CA ILE A 456 -17.47 -55.17 16.28
C ILE A 456 -18.20 -56.45 16.74
N ALA A 457 -18.55 -57.33 15.82
CA ALA A 457 -19.19 -58.61 16.13
C ALA A 457 -18.31 -59.50 17.01
N ALA A 458 -17.00 -59.58 16.73
CA ALA A 458 -16.05 -60.33 17.55
C ALA A 458 -15.89 -59.75 18.96
N VAL A 459 -15.92 -58.42 19.11
CA VAL A 459 -15.89 -57.75 20.41
C VAL A 459 -17.18 -57.98 21.19
N ILE A 460 -18.34 -57.96 20.53
CA ILE A 460 -19.65 -58.25 21.15
C ILE A 460 -19.70 -59.72 21.58
N TYR A 461 -19.30 -60.66 20.72
CA TYR A 461 -19.26 -62.09 21.03
C TYR A 461 -18.32 -62.42 22.20
N ARG A 462 -17.12 -61.80 22.24
CA ARG A 462 -16.20 -61.94 23.38
C ARG A 462 -16.75 -61.32 24.67
N ARG A 463 -17.58 -60.27 24.59
CA ARG A 463 -18.26 -59.68 25.76
C ARG A 463 -19.36 -60.60 26.28
N GLN A 464 -20.21 -61.13 25.41
CA GLN A 464 -21.27 -62.07 25.81
C GLN A 464 -20.69 -63.33 26.47
N LYS A 465 -19.61 -63.91 25.89
CA LYS A 465 -18.93 -65.07 26.49
C LYS A 465 -18.25 -64.78 27.85
N ARG A 466 -18.06 -63.51 28.20
CA ARG A 466 -17.50 -63.09 29.50
C ARG A 466 -18.58 -62.82 30.55
N GLU A 467 -19.83 -62.61 30.14
CA GLU A 467 -20.98 -62.42 31.04
C GLU A 467 -21.67 -63.75 31.41
N ASP A 468 -21.56 -64.79 30.58
CA ASP A 468 -22.07 -66.15 30.89
C ASP A 468 -21.20 -66.95 31.90
N GLY A 469 -20.13 -66.34 32.44
CA GLY A 469 -19.15 -66.97 33.32
C GLY A 469 -19.25 -66.62 34.81
N TYR A 470 -20.28 -65.90 35.25
CA TYR A 470 -20.47 -65.54 36.67
C TYR A 470 -21.88 -65.90 37.15
N GLN A 471 -22.08 -67.18 37.48
CA GLN A 471 -23.04 -67.59 38.50
C GLN A 471 -22.29 -68.16 39.72
N SER A 472 -22.53 -67.48 40.85
CA SER A 472 -22.57 -67.97 42.24
C SER A 472 -21.30 -68.57 42.88
N LEU A 473 -20.78 -67.85 43.89
CA LEU A 473 -20.32 -68.41 45.17
C LEU A 473 -20.31 -67.30 46.25
N SER A 474 -21.35 -67.22 47.09
CA SER A 474 -21.26 -67.15 48.57
C SER A 474 -22.61 -66.81 49.23
N THR A 475 -23.03 -67.73 50.12
CA THR A 475 -24.07 -67.75 51.18
C THR A 475 -25.54 -67.61 50.78
#